data_AF-A0A178VDP6-F1
#
_entry.id   AF-A0A178VDP6-F1
#
_cell.length_a   1.000
_cell.length_b   1.000
_cell.length_c   1.000
_cell.angle_alpha   90.00
_cell.angle_beta   90.00
_cell.angle_gamma   90.00
#
_symmetry.space_group_name_H-M   'P 1'
#
loop_
_entity.id
_entity.type
_entity.pdbx_description
1 polymer ?
#
loop_
_entity_poly.entity_id
_entity_poly.type
_entity_poly.pdbx_seq_one_letter_code
_entity_poly.pdbx_strand_id
1 'polypeptide(L)' 'MDEQNEEDILKAYNVWKARGNFPPDADKKVKLMCSYCKKHNDKFVPDPYYGGAQGFEKVLDLLEDACESLLHGIITKN' A
#
# COMPACT_ATOMS: atom_id res chain seq x y z
N MET A 1 -6.03 -5.41 -3.41
CA MET A 1 -6.10 -3.94 -3.44
C MET A 1 -5.30 -3.51 -4.65
N ASP A 2 -5.99 -3.05 -5.70
CA ASP A 2 -5.42 -2.77 -7.02
C ASP A 2 -5.28 -1.26 -7.27
N GLU A 3 -4.90 -0.87 -8.49
CA GLU A 3 -4.74 0.53 -8.88
C GLU A 3 -6.04 1.34 -8.73
N GLN A 4 -7.21 0.70 -8.85
CA GLN A 4 -8.50 1.38 -8.68
C GLN A 4 -8.69 1.89 -7.25
N ASN A 5 -8.22 1.13 -6.26
CA ASN A 5 -8.26 1.56 -4.86
C ASN A 5 -7.45 2.85 -4.63
N GLU A 6 -6.28 2.96 -5.25
CA GLU A 6 -5.44 4.17 -5.16
C GLU A 6 -6.15 5.36 -5.79
N GLU A 7 -6.72 5.18 -6.98
CA GLU A 7 -7.51 6.23 -7.65
C GLU A 7 -8.67 6.72 -6.80
N ASP A 8 -9.42 5.80 -6.17
CA ASP A 8 -10.60 6.14 -5.39
C ASP A 8 -10.24 6.92 -4.12
N ILE A 9 -9.12 6.55 -3.48
CA ILE A 9 -8.57 7.31 -2.34
C ILE A 9 -8.15 8.71 -2.79
N LEU A 10 -7.48 8.84 -3.94
CA LEU A 10 -7.03 10.14 -4.46
C LEU A 10 -8.20 11.03 -4.90
N LYS A 11 -9.26 10.44 -5.50
CA LYS A 11 -10.52 11.15 -5.80
C LYS A 11 -11.14 11.69 -4.51
N ALA A 12 -11.26 10.86 -3.47
CA ALA A 12 -11.78 11.28 -2.16
C ALA A 12 -10.92 12.39 -1.53
N TYR A 13 -9.59 12.25 -1.57
CA TYR A 13 -8.66 13.27 -1.10
C TYR A 13 -8.88 14.62 -1.80
N ASN A 14 -9.05 14.64 -3.12
CA ASN A 14 -9.28 15.89 -3.85
C ASN A 14 -10.57 16.60 -3.40
N VAL A 15 -11.64 15.84 -3.13
CA VAL A 15 -12.90 16.39 -2.61
C VAL A 15 -12.72 16.97 -1.21
N TRP A 16 -12.01 16.26 -0.33
CA TRP A 16 -11.80 16.71 1.06
C TRP A 16 -10.80 17.85 1.17
N LYS A 17 -9.76 17.87 0.34
CA LYS A 17 -8.77 18.96 0.25
C LYS A 17 -9.43 20.29 -0.08
N ALA A 18 -10.48 20.30 -0.91
CA ALA A 18 -11.23 21.51 -1.22
C ALA A 18 -12.08 22.03 -0.03
N ARG A 19 -12.29 21.21 1.00
CA ARG A 19 -13.23 21.49 2.12
C ARG A 19 -12.54 21.64 3.47
N GLY A 20 -11.24 21.38 3.58
CA GLY A 20 -10.52 21.34 4.86
C GLY A 20 -9.03 21.61 4.72
N ASN A 21 -8.34 21.67 5.86
CA ASN A 21 -6.91 21.96 5.90
C ASN A 21 -6.11 20.65 5.88
N PHE A 22 -5.58 20.27 4.72
CA PHE A 22 -4.71 19.11 4.55
C PHE A 22 -3.25 19.53 4.41
N PRO A 23 -2.29 18.72 4.88
CA PRO A 23 -0.88 18.93 4.56
C PRO A 23 -0.67 18.98 3.04
N PRO A 24 0.20 19.87 2.53
CA PRO A 24 0.39 20.08 1.08
C PRO A 24 0.84 18.84 0.31
N ASP A 25 1.41 17.83 0.99
CA ASP A 25 1.93 16.59 0.41
C ASP A 25 1.19 15.33 0.90
N ALA A 26 -0.06 15.45 1.36
CA ALA A 26 -0.80 14.32 1.90
C ALA A 26 -1.07 13.22 0.84
N ASP A 27 -1.26 13.57 -0.43
CA ASP A 27 -1.38 12.63 -1.54
C ASP A 27 -0.14 11.75 -1.72
N LYS A 28 1.06 12.31 -1.49
CA LYS A 28 2.32 11.57 -1.62
C LYS A 28 2.49 10.47 -0.58
N LYS A 29 1.66 10.47 0.47
CA LYS A 29 1.66 9.45 1.53
C LYS A 29 0.85 8.20 1.15
N VAL A 30 0.01 8.28 0.11
CA VAL A 30 -0.73 7.12 -0.40
C VAL A 30 0.21 6.29 -1.28
N LYS A 31 0.37 5.02 -0.93
CA LYS A 31 1.25 4.07 -1.62
C LYS A 31 0.66 2.66 -1.57
N LEU A 32 0.84 1.89 -2.64
CA LEU A 32 0.53 0.47 -2.66
C LEU A 32 1.46 -0.30 -1.71
N MET A 33 0.94 -1.33 -1.04
CA MET A 33 1.74 -2.11 -0.09
C MET A 33 2.96 -2.74 -0.76
N CYS A 34 2.78 -3.34 -1.95
CA CYS A 34 3.89 -3.98 -2.66
C CYS A 34 4.94 -2.99 -3.19
N SER A 35 4.69 -1.68 -3.16
CA SER A 35 5.74 -0.68 -3.45
C SER A 35 6.87 -0.68 -2.42
N TYR A 36 6.65 -1.32 -1.26
CA TYR A 36 7.67 -1.53 -0.24
C TYR A 36 8.35 -2.90 -0.34
N CYS A 37 7.87 -3.83 -1.17
CA CYS A 37 8.53 -5.13 -1.35
C CYS A 37 9.94 -4.95 -1.95
N LYS A 38 10.89 -5.77 -1.48
CA LYS A 38 12.25 -5.84 -2.03
C LYS A 38 12.60 -7.22 -2.56
N LYS A 39 12.00 -8.26 -2.00
CA LYS A 39 12.20 -9.67 -2.37
C LYS A 39 11.18 -10.11 -3.42
N HIS A 40 10.00 -9.50 -3.43
CA HIS A 40 8.92 -9.80 -4.35
C HIS A 40 8.66 -8.68 -5.37
N ASN A 41 8.36 -9.05 -6.62
CA ASN A 41 8.06 -8.13 -7.73
C ASN A 41 6.55 -7.98 -8.01
N ASP A 42 5.70 -8.55 -7.16
CA ASP A 42 4.25 -8.43 -7.28
C ASP A 42 3.84 -6.95 -7.20
N LYS A 43 2.91 -6.50 -8.06
CA LYS A 43 2.45 -5.10 -8.07
C LYS A 43 1.42 -4.80 -6.99
N PHE A 44 0.63 -5.81 -6.62
CA PHE A 44 -0.47 -5.71 -5.68
C PHE A 44 -0.56 -6.97 -4.84
N VAL A 45 -1.11 -6.85 -3.64
CA VAL A 45 -1.44 -7.99 -2.78
C VAL A 45 -2.69 -8.67 -3.37
N PRO A 46 -2.62 -9.95 -3.77
CA PRO A 46 -3.75 -10.66 -4.34
C PRO A 46 -4.82 -10.93 -3.27
N ASP A 47 -6.05 -11.15 -3.72
CA ASP A 47 -7.11 -11.65 -2.84
C ASP A 47 -6.80 -13.13 -2.48
N PRO A 48 -6.69 -13.49 -1.19
CA PRO A 48 -6.29 -14.83 -0.78
C PRO A 48 -7.35 -15.90 -1.06
N TYR A 49 -8.61 -15.54 -1.26
CA TYR A 49 -9.72 -16.50 -1.33
C TYR A 49 -9.74 -17.32 -2.63
N TYR A 50 -9.06 -16.88 -3.69
CA TYR A 50 -9.01 -17.59 -4.98
C TYR A 50 -7.93 -18.68 -5.06
N GLY A 51 -7.06 -18.81 -4.06
CA GLY A 51 -5.91 -19.74 -4.05
C GLY A 51 -5.96 -20.85 -2.98
N GLY A 52 -7.07 -20.97 -2.24
CA GLY A 52 -7.11 -21.83 -1.05
C GLY A 52 -6.05 -21.41 -0.03
N ALA A 53 -5.50 -22.36 0.73
CA ALA A 53 -4.49 -22.07 1.76
C ALA A 53 -3.23 -21.37 1.20
N GLN A 54 -2.79 -21.73 0.00
CA GLN A 54 -1.61 -21.11 -0.64
C GLN A 54 -1.83 -19.63 -0.98
N GLY A 55 -3.08 -19.22 -1.22
CA GLY A 55 -3.43 -17.81 -1.42
C GLY A 55 -3.12 -16.96 -0.19
N PHE A 56 -3.37 -17.51 1.01
CA PHE A 56 -3.04 -16.84 2.27
C PHE A 56 -1.53 -16.77 2.50
N GLU A 57 -0.79 -17.86 2.27
CA GLU A 57 0.68 -17.86 2.39
C GLU A 57 1.31 -16.81 1.47
N LYS A 58 0.87 -16.74 0.21
CA LYS A 58 1.35 -15.72 -0.73
C LYS A 58 1.09 -14.29 -0.24
N VAL A 59 -0.05 -14.04 0.39
CA VAL A 59 -0.35 -12.73 0.98
C VAL A 59 0.58 -12.44 2.16
N LEU A 60 0.81 -13.42 3.04
CA LEU A 60 1.72 -13.26 4.18
C LEU A 60 3.15 -12.97 3.72
N ASP A 61 3.68 -13.73 2.75
CA ASP A 61 5.02 -13.51 2.19
C ASP A 61 5.22 -12.08 1.67
N LEU A 62 4.20 -11.54 0.99
CA LEU A 62 4.22 -10.17 0.46
C LEU A 62 4.17 -9.13 1.59
N LEU A 63 3.31 -9.35 2.58
CA LEU A 63 3.17 -8.43 3.71
C LEU A 63 4.42 -8.41 4.58
N GLU A 64 5.07 -9.55 4.81
CA GLU A 64 6.32 -9.62 5.57
C GLU A 64 7.45 -8.82 4.91
N ASP A 65 7.69 -9.03 3.61
CA ASP A 65 8.71 -8.30 2.84
C ASP A 65 8.44 -6.78 2.81
N ALA A 66 7.18 -6.41 2.56
CA ALA A 66 6.78 -5.01 2.49
C ALA A 66 6.86 -4.32 3.87
N CYS A 67 6.39 -4.97 4.94
CA CYS A 67 6.43 -4.42 6.30
C CYS A 67 7.86 -4.26 6.81
N GLU A 68 8.75 -5.23 6.56
CA GLU A 68 10.17 -5.15 6.95
C GLU A 68 10.82 -3.90 6.34
N SER A 69 10.61 -3.69 5.04
CA SER A 69 11.16 -2.56 4.30
C SER A 69 10.52 -1.22 4.69
N LEU A 70 9.20 -1.21 4.91
CA LEU A 70 8.47 -0.03 5.37
C LEU A 70 8.96 0.40 6.76
N LEU A 71 9.07 -0.53 7.70
CA LEU A 71 9.55 -0.27 9.06
C LEU A 71 10.97 0.30 9.03
N HIS A 72 11.86 -0.31 8.24
CA HIS A 72 13.21 0.21 8.04
C HIS A 72 13.21 1.64 7.49
N GLY A 73 12.34 1.93 6.52
CA GLY A 73 12.19 3.27 5.96
C GLY A 73 11.68 4.32 6.95
N ILE A 74 10.81 3.93 7.89
CA ILE A 74 10.29 4.81 8.95
C ILE A 74 11.38 5.10 9.98
N ILE A 75 12.10 4.07 10.44
CA ILE A 75 13.15 4.21 11.46
C ILE A 75 14.33 5.04 10.95
N THR A 76 14.74 4.86 9.68
CA THR A 76 15.89 5.58 9.10
C THR A 76 15.58 7.04 8.74
N LYS A 77 14.31 7.40 8.56
CA LYS A 77 13.89 8.78 8.24
C LYS A 77 13.68 9.69 9.46
N ASN A 78 13.83 9.15 10.68
CA ASN A 78 13.82 9.90 11.93
C ASN A 78 15.24 10.27 12.37
#